data_AF-A0A833W2X0-F1
#
_entry.id   AF-A0A833W2X0-F1
#
_cell.length_a   1.000
_cell.length_b   1.000
_cell.length_c   1.000
_cell.angle_alpha   90.00
_cell.angle_beta   90.00
_cell.angle_gamma   90.00
#
_symmetry.space_group_name_H-M   'P 1'
#
loop_
_entity.id
_entity.type
_entity.pdbx_description
1 polymer ?
#
loop_
_entity_poly.entity_id
_entity_poly.type
_entity_poly.pdbx_seq_one_letter_code
_entity_poly.pdbx_strand_id
1 'polypeptide(L)'
;KTNGQEDITEDVDYLKPYLARLGNPSELSNIDAYFVQYTCLNDYKQLLVQRANKILREFDRYSQELIKTQALLTQDGDVTREEEENLLEKINEINFHLQMLETRLNRHRDLVPIRYEMLMDHLQQSPHLAILRDDSK
;
A
#
# COMPACT_ATOMS: atom_id res chain seq x y z
N LYS A 1 11.54 -17.97 13.60
CA LYS A 1 10.25 -17.64 12.92
C LYS A 1 9.45 -16.85 13.94
N THR A 2 9.52 -15.53 13.87
CA THR A 2 9.00 -14.65 14.91
C THR A 2 8.49 -13.37 14.24
N ASN A 3 7.18 -13.20 14.38
CA ASN A 3 6.35 -11.99 14.30
C ASN A 3 6.74 -10.91 13.28
N GLY A 4 6.08 -10.95 12.13
CA GLY A 4 5.96 -9.82 11.19
C GLY A 4 4.54 -9.65 10.64
N GLN A 5 3.55 -10.16 11.39
CA GLN A 5 2.12 -10.20 11.04
C GLN A 5 1.24 -9.52 12.09
N GLU A 6 1.83 -8.96 13.14
CA GLU A 6 1.14 -8.12 14.12
C GLU A 6 1.49 -6.68 13.81
N ASP A 7 0.79 -6.10 12.84
CA ASP A 7 0.72 -4.64 12.75
C ASP A 7 -0.68 -4.29 12.25
N ILE A 8 -1.44 -3.65 13.16
CA ILE A 8 -2.75 -2.98 12.96
C ILE A 8 -3.92 -3.85 12.47
N THR A 9 -4.28 -4.87 13.26
CA THR A 9 -5.70 -5.19 13.47
C THR A 9 -6.09 -4.70 14.87
N GLU A 10 -5.96 -3.39 15.11
CA GLU A 10 -7.03 -2.78 15.91
C GLU A 10 -8.33 -3.09 15.16
N ASP A 11 -9.42 -3.32 15.88
CA ASP A 11 -10.74 -3.58 15.33
C ASP A 11 -11.21 -2.30 14.61
N VAL A 12 -10.63 -2.04 13.44
CA VAL A 12 -10.86 -0.83 12.65
C VAL A 12 -12.24 -1.00 12.06
N ASP A 13 -13.19 -0.30 12.66
CA ASP A 13 -14.51 -0.16 12.08
C ASP A 13 -14.39 0.63 10.77
N TYR A 14 -14.26 -0.11 9.67
CA TYR A 14 -14.14 0.43 8.32
C TYR A 14 -15.37 1.27 7.93
N LEU A 15 -16.54 1.03 8.52
CA LEU A 15 -17.77 1.72 8.18
C LEU A 15 -17.98 3.02 8.96
N LYS A 16 -17.40 3.14 10.15
CA LYS A 16 -17.50 4.32 11.02
C LYS A 16 -17.40 5.68 10.29
N PRO A 17 -16.39 5.96 9.44
CA PRO A 17 -16.30 7.26 8.78
C PRO A 17 -17.44 7.51 7.77
N TYR A 18 -18.00 6.46 7.17
CA TYR A 18 -19.10 6.57 6.21
C TYR A 18 -20.44 6.74 6.94
N LEU A 19 -20.67 5.99 8.02
CA LEU A 19 -21.85 6.14 8.88
C LEU A 19 -21.90 7.52 9.54
N ALA A 20 -20.75 8.04 9.98
CA ALA A 20 -20.67 9.38 10.57
C ALA A 20 -21.09 10.49 9.61
N ARG A 21 -20.80 10.36 8.30
CA ARG A 21 -21.25 11.31 7.27
C ARG A 21 -22.76 11.30 7.08
N LEU A 22 -23.42 10.19 7.42
CA LEU A 22 -24.87 10.03 7.39
C LEU A 22 -25.55 10.37 8.73
N GLY A 23 -24.79 10.82 9.74
CA GLY A 23 -25.31 11.12 11.07
C GLY A 23 -25.42 9.91 12.02
N ASN A 24 -24.70 8.82 11.73
CA ASN A 24 -24.72 7.56 12.49
C ASN A 24 -26.12 6.97 12.65
N PRO A 25 -26.83 6.69 11.54
CA PRO A 25 -28.14 6.06 11.61
C PRO A 25 -28.01 4.63 12.16
N SER A 26 -29.01 4.19 12.92
CA SER A 26 -29.07 2.80 13.43
C SER A 26 -29.36 1.77 12.33
N GLU A 27 -30.02 2.21 11.26
CA GLU A 27 -30.38 1.39 10.10
C GLU A 27 -30.14 2.20 8.82
N LEU A 28 -29.72 1.52 7.75
CA LEU A 28 -29.52 2.14 6.44
C LEU A 28 -30.67 1.78 5.51
N SER A 29 -31.05 2.73 4.65
CA SER A 29 -31.84 2.39 3.47
C SER A 29 -31.03 1.50 2.53
N ASN A 30 -31.70 0.76 1.65
CA ASN A 30 -31.01 -0.09 0.68
C ASN A 30 -30.01 0.69 -0.18
N ILE A 31 -30.41 1.89 -0.65
CA ILE A 31 -29.57 2.77 -1.46
C ILE A 31 -28.36 3.26 -0.66
N ASP A 32 -28.55 3.68 0.59
CA ASP A 32 -27.46 4.17 1.45
C ASP A 32 -26.49 3.04 1.80
N ALA A 33 -27.00 1.82 2.04
CA ALA A 33 -26.17 0.65 2.30
C ALA A 33 -25.29 0.31 1.09
N TYR A 34 -25.86 0.30 -0.13
CA TYR A 34 -25.08 0.11 -1.36
C TYR A 34 -24.03 1.20 -1.54
N PHE A 35 -24.41 2.46 -1.34
CA PHE A 35 -23.50 3.59 -1.47
C PHE A 35 -22.33 3.48 -0.47
N VAL A 36 -22.62 3.24 0.81
CA VAL A 36 -21.62 3.07 1.87
C VAL A 36 -20.67 1.92 1.56
N GLN A 37 -21.19 0.75 1.19
CA GLN A 37 -20.37 -0.42 0.84
C GLN A 37 -19.47 -0.11 -0.37
N TYR A 38 -20.04 0.46 -1.43
CA TYR A 38 -19.30 0.81 -2.64
C TYR A 38 -18.20 1.82 -2.37
N THR A 39 -18.50 2.93 -1.68
CA THR A 39 -17.52 3.96 -1.35
C THR A 39 -16.41 3.40 -0.48
N CYS A 40 -16.74 2.59 0.54
CA CYS A 40 -15.75 1.97 1.41
C CYS A 40 -14.76 1.08 0.63
N LEU A 41 -15.26 0.20 -0.24
CA LEU A 41 -14.42 -0.66 -1.06
C LEU A 41 -13.59 0.12 -2.08
N ASN A 42 -14.17 1.17 -2.68
CA ASN A 42 -13.46 2.01 -3.64
C ASN A 42 -12.32 2.79 -2.97
N ASP A 43 -12.57 3.42 -1.83
CA ASP A 43 -11.55 4.15 -1.07
C ASP A 43 -10.41 3.21 -0.65
N TYR A 44 -10.74 1.98 -0.26
CA TYR A 44 -9.72 0.97 0.06
C TYR A 44 -8.88 0.58 -1.16
N LYS A 45 -9.50 0.37 -2.35
CA LYS A 45 -8.77 0.14 -3.59
C LYS A 45 -7.81 1.28 -3.92
N GLN A 46 -8.29 2.52 -3.82
CA GLN A 46 -7.46 3.70 -4.06
C GLN A 46 -6.29 3.78 -3.07
N LEU A 47 -6.53 3.48 -1.79
CA LEU A 47 -5.46 3.42 -0.79
C LEU A 47 -4.38 2.39 -1.14
N LEU A 48 -4.77 1.19 -1.60
CA LEU A 48 -3.82 0.15 -2.03
C LEU A 48 -2.99 0.63 -3.23
N VAL A 49 -3.64 1.21 -4.24
CA VAL A 49 -2.96 1.79 -5.41
C VAL A 49 -1.99 2.90 -5.00
N GLN A 50 -2.40 3.81 -4.12
CA GLN A 50 -1.53 4.88 -3.63
C GLN A 50 -0.31 4.35 -2.87
N ARG A 51 -0.48 3.29 -2.09
CA ARG A 51 0.63 2.62 -1.39
C ARG A 51 1.64 2.01 -2.37
N ALA A 52 1.18 1.30 -3.40
CA ALA A 52 2.05 0.77 -4.45
C ALA A 52 2.79 1.90 -5.18
N ASN A 53 2.07 2.95 -5.58
CA ASN A 53 2.65 4.10 -6.26
C ASN A 53 3.73 4.81 -5.43
N LYS A 54 3.56 4.89 -4.11
CA LYS A 54 4.60 5.44 -3.23
C LYS A 54 5.90 4.62 -3.29
N ILE A 55 5.79 3.29 -3.28
CA ILE A 55 6.96 2.40 -3.38
C ILE A 55 7.64 2.57 -4.75
N LEU A 56 6.85 2.59 -5.83
CA LEU A 56 7.36 2.77 -7.20
C LEU A 56 8.08 4.11 -7.37
N ARG A 57 7.53 5.22 -6.86
CA ARG A 57 8.20 6.54 -6.93
C ARG A 57 9.55 6.55 -6.24
N GLU A 58 9.67 5.91 -5.07
CA GLU A 58 10.96 5.79 -4.39
C GLU A 58 11.92 4.87 -5.17
N PHE A 59 11.41 3.79 -5.74
CA PHE A 59 12.20 2.89 -6.58
C PHE A 59 12.78 3.61 -7.81
N ASP A 60 11.96 4.41 -8.50
CA ASP A 60 12.39 5.22 -9.64
C ASP A 60 13.45 6.25 -9.22
N ARG A 61 13.27 6.90 -8.05
CA ARG A 61 14.25 7.85 -7.49
C ARG A 61 15.61 7.18 -7.28
N TYR A 62 15.65 6.04 -6.60
CA TYR A 62 16.89 5.30 -6.37
C TYR A 62 17.50 4.75 -7.66
N SER A 63 16.68 4.32 -8.62
CA SER A 63 17.15 3.83 -9.93
C SER A 63 17.85 4.95 -10.71
N GLN A 64 17.28 6.16 -10.70
CA GLN A 64 17.92 7.33 -11.31
C GLN A 64 19.21 7.72 -10.59
N GLU A 65 19.24 7.62 -9.27
CA GLU A 65 20.44 7.90 -8.48
C GLU A 65 21.56 6.88 -8.77
N LEU A 66 21.21 5.61 -8.92
CA LEU A 66 22.14 4.54 -9.31
C LEU A 66 22.79 4.84 -10.66
N ILE A 67 21.97 5.14 -11.68
CA ILE A 67 22.46 5.46 -13.04
C ILE A 67 23.43 6.65 -12.99
N LYS A 68 23.08 7.72 -12.25
CA LYS A 68 23.96 8.89 -12.10
C LYS A 68 25.28 8.53 -11.40
N THR A 69 25.20 7.74 -10.33
CA THR A 69 26.38 7.36 -9.55
C THR A 69 27.31 6.44 -10.35
N GLN A 70 26.75 5.50 -11.12
CA GLN A 70 27.52 4.65 -12.04
C GLN A 70 28.16 5.47 -13.16
N ALA A 71 27.45 6.46 -13.71
CA ALA A 71 28.00 7.34 -14.75
C ALA A 71 29.23 8.11 -14.26
N LEU A 72 29.23 8.60 -13.01
CA LEU A 72 30.38 9.28 -12.39
C LEU A 72 31.61 8.37 -12.28
N LEU A 73 31.42 7.08 -12.02
CA LEU A 73 32.49 6.07 -11.96
C LEU A 73 33.11 5.78 -13.32
N THR A 74 32.31 5.87 -14.39
CA THR A 74 32.75 5.56 -15.77
C THR A 74 33.18 6.78 -16.57
N GLN A 75 33.09 7.98 -15.98
CA GLN A 75 33.42 9.22 -16.69
C GLN A 75 34.94 9.39 -16.81
N ASP A 76 35.42 9.75 -18.00
CA ASP A 76 36.84 10.02 -18.24
C ASP A 76 37.30 11.25 -17.42
N GLY A 77 38.00 11.00 -16.32
CA GLY A 77 38.58 11.99 -15.41
C GLY A 77 39.36 11.31 -14.28
N ASP A 78 40.29 12.02 -13.65
CA ASP A 78 41.05 11.52 -12.48
C ASP A 78 40.13 11.44 -11.24
N VAL A 79 39.29 10.41 -11.19
CA VAL A 79 38.65 9.98 -9.94
C VAL A 79 39.76 9.43 -9.07
N THR A 80 39.97 10.04 -7.90
CA THR A 80 40.94 9.51 -6.93
C THR A 80 40.45 8.16 -6.41
N ARG A 81 41.38 7.32 -5.95
CA ARG A 81 41.04 6.04 -5.35
C ARG A 81 40.04 6.16 -4.18
N GLU A 82 40.17 7.23 -3.39
CA GLU A 82 39.25 7.50 -2.27
C GLU A 82 37.83 7.85 -2.78
N GLU A 83 37.73 8.64 -3.85
CA GLU A 83 36.44 8.95 -4.47
C GLU A 83 35.80 7.71 -5.10
N GLU A 84 36.59 6.83 -5.72
CA GLU A 84 36.12 5.56 -6.27
C GLU A 84 35.54 4.66 -5.16
N GLU A 85 36.27 4.50 -4.04
CA GLU A 85 35.83 3.72 -2.88
C GLU A 85 34.50 4.29 -2.31
N ASN A 86 34.39 5.61 -2.17
CA ASN A 86 33.16 6.28 -1.71
C ASN A 86 31.97 6.07 -2.68
N LEU A 87 32.20 6.13 -3.99
CA LEU A 87 31.16 5.91 -4.99
C LEU A 87 30.68 4.44 -4.99
N LEU A 88 31.59 3.48 -4.81
CA LEU A 88 31.25 2.07 -4.67
C LEU A 88 30.42 1.78 -3.42
N GLU A 89 30.76 2.40 -2.28
CA GLU A 89 29.96 2.29 -1.06
C GLU A 89 28.55 2.84 -1.29
N LYS A 90 28.44 4.02 -1.90
CA LYS A 90 27.14 4.61 -2.25
C LYS A 90 26.32 3.73 -3.20
N ILE A 91 26.94 3.10 -4.19
CA ILE A 91 26.25 2.15 -5.09
C ILE A 91 25.69 0.97 -4.30
N ASN A 92 26.45 0.43 -3.35
CA ASN A 92 26.00 -0.67 -2.50
C ASN A 92 24.78 -0.28 -1.65
N GLU A 93 24.79 0.92 -1.08
CA GLU A 93 23.65 1.45 -0.32
C GLU A 93 22.40 1.61 -1.19
N ILE A 94 22.54 2.20 -2.39
CA ILE A 94 21.42 2.37 -3.32
C ILE A 94 20.83 1.01 -3.72
N ASN A 95 21.69 0.03 -4.05
CA ASN A 95 21.26 -1.32 -4.40
C ASN A 95 20.51 -2.00 -3.25
N PHE A 96 20.98 -1.83 -2.01
CA PHE A 96 20.27 -2.34 -0.83
C PHE A 96 18.86 -1.73 -0.72
N HIS A 97 18.72 -0.42 -0.94
CA HIS A 97 17.41 0.24 -0.94
C HIS A 97 16.49 -0.27 -2.07
N LEU A 98 17.01 -0.44 -3.28
CA LEU A 98 16.25 -0.99 -4.41
C LEU A 98 15.74 -2.40 -4.11
N GLN A 99 16.59 -3.29 -3.59
CA GLN A 99 16.20 -4.66 -3.22
C GLN A 99 15.12 -4.67 -2.12
N MET A 100 15.23 -3.77 -1.13
CA MET A 100 14.23 -3.62 -0.09
C MET A 100 12.89 -3.16 -0.66
N LEU A 101 12.90 -2.17 -1.55
CA LEU A 101 11.70 -1.63 -2.18
C LEU A 101 11.02 -2.67 -3.08
N GLU A 102 11.79 -3.43 -3.86
CA GLU A 102 11.27 -4.55 -4.66
C GLU A 102 10.61 -5.61 -3.78
N THR A 103 11.27 -6.01 -2.69
CA THR A 103 10.72 -6.98 -1.73
C THR A 103 9.40 -6.46 -1.12
N ARG A 104 9.34 -5.17 -0.77
CA ARG A 104 8.13 -4.52 -0.26
C ARG A 104 7.01 -4.48 -1.30
N LEU A 105 7.34 -4.19 -2.56
CA LEU A 105 6.36 -4.15 -3.66
C LEU A 105 5.77 -5.54 -3.93
N ASN A 106 6.63 -6.56 -3.98
CA ASN A 106 6.21 -7.96 -4.15
C ASN A 106 5.29 -8.40 -3.01
N ARG A 107 5.69 -8.16 -1.76
CA ARG A 107 4.83 -8.45 -0.59
C ARG A 107 3.52 -7.68 -0.65
N HIS A 108 3.53 -6.42 -1.09
CA HIS A 108 2.30 -5.65 -1.24
C HIS A 108 1.38 -6.28 -2.29
N ARG A 109 1.90 -6.61 -3.48
CA ARG A 109 1.15 -7.27 -4.56
C ARG A 109 0.49 -8.56 -4.08
N ASP A 110 1.22 -9.38 -3.34
CA ASP A 110 0.74 -10.69 -2.88
C ASP A 110 -0.32 -10.56 -1.77
N LEU A 111 -0.25 -9.52 -0.94
CA LEU A 111 -1.21 -9.28 0.16
C LEU A 111 -2.47 -8.51 -0.26
N VAL A 112 -2.44 -7.77 -1.37
CA VAL A 112 -3.57 -6.95 -1.84
C VAL A 112 -4.86 -7.77 -1.98
N PRO A 113 -4.88 -8.92 -2.68
CA PRO A 113 -6.10 -9.72 -2.85
C PRO A 113 -6.65 -10.19 -1.50
N ILE A 114 -5.79 -10.75 -0.65
CA ILE A 114 -6.15 -11.29 0.67
C ILE A 114 -6.79 -10.18 1.52
N ARG A 115 -6.16 -9.00 1.57
CA ARG A 115 -6.67 -7.89 2.38
C ARG A 115 -7.97 -7.31 1.85
N TYR A 116 -8.14 -7.31 0.53
CA TYR A 116 -9.39 -6.87 -0.10
C TYR A 116 -10.54 -7.84 0.21
N GLU A 117 -10.29 -9.15 0.13
CA GLU A 117 -11.25 -10.18 0.54
C GLU A 117 -11.63 -10.05 2.02
N MET A 118 -10.65 -9.89 2.91
CA MET A 118 -10.90 -9.68 4.35
C MET A 118 -11.81 -8.47 4.61
N LEU A 119 -11.63 -7.37 3.89
CA LEU A 119 -12.52 -6.22 4.00
C LEU A 119 -13.93 -6.55 3.50
N MET A 120 -14.05 -7.23 2.35
CA MET A 120 -15.36 -7.65 1.85
C MET A 120 -16.12 -8.52 2.85
N ASP A 121 -15.45 -9.52 3.43
CA ASP A 121 -16.02 -10.42 4.43
C ASP A 121 -16.45 -9.64 5.68
N HIS A 122 -15.61 -8.71 6.15
CA HIS A 122 -15.95 -7.83 7.27
C HIS A 122 -17.20 -6.98 6.97
N LEU A 123 -17.29 -6.41 5.76
CA LEU A 123 -18.46 -5.62 5.37
C LEU A 123 -19.73 -6.48 5.29
N GLN A 124 -19.64 -7.71 4.81
CA GLN A 124 -20.78 -8.64 4.78
C GLN A 124 -21.32 -9.01 6.17
N GLN A 125 -20.45 -9.02 7.18
CA GLN A 125 -20.82 -9.32 8.56
C GLN A 125 -21.40 -8.10 9.30
N SER A 126 -21.32 -6.89 8.73
CA SER A 126 -21.82 -5.67 9.35
C SER A 126 -23.35 -5.65 9.46
N PRO A 127 -23.91 -5.38 10.66
CA PRO A 127 -25.36 -5.21 10.83
C PRO A 127 -25.94 -4.10 9.93
N HIS A 128 -25.19 -3.02 9.72
CA HIS A 128 -25.62 -1.88 8.91
C HIS A 128 -25.80 -2.23 7.42
N LEU A 129 -25.15 -3.30 6.96
CA LEU A 129 -25.22 -3.77 5.57
C LEU A 129 -26.08 -5.04 5.42
N ALA A 130 -26.76 -5.48 6.49
CA ALA A 130 -27.57 -6.70 6.45
C ALA A 130 -28.69 -6.65 5.40
N ILE A 131 -29.26 -5.46 5.15
CA ILE A 131 -30.30 -5.23 4.13
C ILE A 131 -29.86 -5.63 2.71
N LEU A 132 -28.56 -5.60 2.41
CA LEU A 132 -28.04 -5.98 1.09
C LEU A 132 -28.02 -7.49 0.85
N ARG A 133 -28.11 -8.29 1.92
CA ARG A 133 -28.11 -9.75 1.83
C ARG A 133 -29.47 -10.30 1.41
N ASP A 134 -30.55 -9.61 1.79
CA ASP A 134 -31.91 -10.03 1.49
C ASP A 134 -32.30 -9.74 0.04
N ASP A 135 -31.69 -8.72 -0.58
CA ASP A 135 -31.86 -8.37 -2.00
C ASP A 135 -31.16 -9.33 -2.98
N SER A 136 -30.26 -10.20 -2.49
CA SER A 136 -29.53 -11.16 -3.31
C SER A 136 -30.26 -12.50 -3.48
N LYS A 137 -31.55 -12.58 -3.09
CA LYS A 137 -32.41 -13.77 -3.21
C LYS A 137 -33.46 -13.64 -4.32
#